data_AF-M1CHR2-F1
#
_entry.id   AF-M1CHR2-F1
#
_cell.length_a   1.000
_cell.length_b   1.000
_cell.length_c   1.000
_cell.angle_alpha   90.00
_cell.angle_beta   90.00
_cell.angle_gamma   90.00
#
_symmetry.space_group_name_H-M   'P 1'
#
loop_
_entity.id
_entity.type
_entity.pdbx_description
1 polymer ?
#
loop_
_entity_poly.entity_id
_entity_poly.type
_entity_poly.pdbx_seq_one_letter_code
_entity_poly.pdbx_strand_id
1 'polypeptide(L)'
;MSIFYSGDHLGSARVKAGSQPPRSCQVLRLPARLSGLQLAHHGKEFVADVAKREMLLDATVDIEGFAKVMWWDHKFRVHVDSHVTVDPVFLDVIDQENKSALEVFVK
;
A
#
# COMPACT_ATOMS: atom_id res chain seq x y z
N MET A 1 -5.50 -3.15 -0.34
CA MET A 1 -4.04 -3.11 -0.57
C MET A 1 -3.51 -4.51 -0.37
N SER A 2 -2.80 -5.03 -1.35
CA SER A 2 -2.04 -6.28 -1.25
C SER A 2 -0.56 -5.94 -1.12
N ILE A 3 0.15 -6.73 -0.34
CA ILE A 3 1.56 -6.54 -0.01
C ILE A 3 2.29 -7.82 -0.41
N PHE A 4 3.44 -7.65 -1.03
CA PHE A 4 4.25 -8.70 -1.62
C PHE A 4 5.68 -8.61 -1.08
N TYR A 5 6.33 -9.77 -1.01
CA TYR A 5 7.73 -9.91 -0.66
C TYR A 5 8.36 -10.96 -1.56
N SER A 6 9.44 -10.60 -2.27
CA SER A 6 10.09 -11.45 -3.27
C SER A 6 9.09 -12.03 -4.29
N GLY A 7 8.09 -11.23 -4.67
CA GLY A 7 7.01 -11.62 -5.60
C GLY A 7 5.85 -12.41 -4.99
N ASP A 8 5.96 -12.89 -3.76
CA ASP A 8 4.90 -13.67 -3.09
C ASP A 8 3.97 -12.79 -2.24
N HIS A 9 2.68 -13.14 -2.21
CA HIS A 9 1.65 -12.37 -1.50
C HIS A 9 1.76 -12.47 0.03
N LEU A 10 2.56 -11.60 0.62
CA LEU A 10 2.85 -11.56 2.04
C LEU A 10 1.64 -11.18 2.93
N GLY A 11 0.74 -10.33 2.44
CA GLY A 11 -0.34 -9.83 3.28
C GLY A 11 -1.24 -8.81 2.61
N SER A 12 -2.19 -8.27 3.39
CA SER A 12 -3.09 -7.23 2.91
C SER A 12 -3.37 -6.17 3.98
N ALA A 13 -3.64 -4.96 3.53
CA ALA A 13 -4.16 -3.88 4.35
C ALA A 13 -5.52 -3.44 3.84
N ARG A 14 -6.44 -3.21 4.79
CA ARG A 14 -7.80 -2.79 4.48
C ARG A 14 -7.84 -1.28 4.32
N VAL A 15 -8.19 -0.81 3.11
CA VAL A 15 -8.55 0.59 2.89
C VAL A 15 -10.00 0.77 3.30
N LYS A 16 -10.26 1.63 4.28
CA LYS A 16 -11.62 1.98 4.64
C LYS A 16 -12.15 3.02 3.66
N ALA A 17 -13.43 2.90 3.29
CA ALA A 17 -14.12 3.97 2.59
C ALA A 17 -14.07 5.24 3.45
N GLY A 18 -13.71 6.37 2.82
CA GLY A 18 -13.54 7.66 3.47
C GLY A 18 -14.17 8.78 2.64
N SER A 19 -14.14 10.00 3.20
CA SER A 19 -14.57 11.22 2.51
C SER A 19 -13.51 12.29 2.67
N GLN A 20 -13.19 12.97 1.57
CA GLN A 20 -12.19 14.01 1.53
C GLN A 20 -12.83 15.31 1.01
N PRO A 21 -12.85 16.38 1.83
CA PRO A 21 -13.36 17.68 1.39
C PRO A 21 -12.58 18.26 0.19
N PRO A 22 -13.19 19.16 -0.60
CA PRO A 22 -12.49 19.87 -1.67
C PRO A 22 -11.24 20.58 -1.16
N ARG A 23 -10.14 20.51 -1.94
CA ARG A 23 -8.84 21.15 -1.62
C ARG A 23 -8.27 20.77 -0.25
N SER A 24 -8.57 19.56 0.22
CA SER A 24 -7.97 19.03 1.46
C SER A 24 -6.96 17.92 1.13
N CYS A 25 -6.14 17.56 2.13
CA CYS A 25 -5.29 16.38 2.11
C CYS A 25 -5.62 15.54 3.35
N GLN A 26 -5.69 14.23 3.19
CA GLN A 26 -5.89 13.31 4.31
C GLN A 26 -4.83 12.23 4.29
N VAL A 27 -4.28 11.95 5.46
CA VAL A 27 -3.36 10.84 5.67
C VAL A 27 -4.19 9.59 5.95
N LEU A 28 -4.10 8.62 5.05
CA LEU A 28 -4.69 7.30 5.25
C LEU A 28 -3.70 6.40 5.99
N ARG A 29 -4.12 5.88 7.14
CA ARG A 29 -3.37 4.86 7.88
C ARG A 29 -3.89 3.49 7.51
N LEU A 30 -3.07 2.69 6.84
CA LEU A 30 -3.41 1.36 6.36
C LEU A 30 -2.72 0.30 7.22
N PRO A 31 -3.33 -0.18 8.32
CA PRO A 31 -2.74 -1.24 9.11
C PRO A 31 -2.70 -2.53 8.28
N ALA A 32 -1.50 -3.07 8.12
CA ALA A 32 -1.24 -4.32 7.43
C ALA A 32 -0.99 -5.46 8.43
N ARG A 33 -1.27 -6.68 7.99
CA ARG A 33 -0.80 -7.90 8.67
C ARG A 33 0.03 -8.70 7.66
N LEU A 34 1.23 -9.09 8.07
CA LEU A 34 2.18 -9.84 7.26
C LEU A 34 2.23 -11.29 7.75
N SER A 35 2.30 -12.24 6.82
CA SER A 35 2.37 -13.67 7.13
C SER A 35 3.82 -14.11 7.36
N GLY A 36 4.17 -14.41 8.62
CA GLY A 36 5.50 -14.94 8.96
C GLY A 36 5.83 -16.29 8.29
N LEU A 37 4.81 -17.09 7.96
CA LEU A 37 5.01 -18.34 7.22
C LEU A 37 5.55 -18.07 5.81
N GLN A 38 5.06 -17.03 5.15
CA GLN A 38 5.55 -16.66 3.82
C GLN A 38 6.95 -16.08 3.84
N LEU A 39 7.31 -15.34 4.89
CA LEU A 39 8.70 -14.91 5.09
C LEU A 39 9.64 -16.13 5.27
N ALA A 40 9.19 -17.17 5.97
CA ALA A 40 9.98 -18.38 6.17
C ALA A 40 10.23 -19.17 4.87
N HIS A 41 9.31 -19.11 3.90
CA HIS A 41 9.52 -19.70 2.57
C HIS A 41 10.70 -19.05 1.83
N HIS A 42 10.99 -17.78 2.12
CA HIS A 42 12.12 -17.01 1.61
C HIS A 42 13.28 -16.91 2.61
N GLY A 43 13.43 -17.90 3.49
CA GLY A 43 14.28 -17.79 4.69
C GLY A 43 15.74 -17.35 4.48
N LYS A 44 16.35 -17.63 3.33
CA LYS A 44 17.71 -17.13 3.03
C LYS A 44 17.73 -15.63 2.73
N GLU A 45 16.79 -15.17 1.92
CA GLU A 45 16.62 -13.76 1.56
C GLU A 45 16.22 -12.96 2.79
N PHE A 46 15.25 -13.47 3.55
CA PHE A 46 14.81 -12.83 4.79
C PHE A 46 15.93 -12.71 5.83
N VAL A 47 16.77 -13.74 6.01
CA VAL A 47 17.93 -13.65 6.91
C VAL A 47 18.95 -12.61 6.44
N ALA A 48 19.17 -12.50 5.13
CA ALA A 48 20.05 -11.49 4.57
C ALA A 48 19.50 -10.07 4.78
N ASP A 49 18.20 -9.89 4.62
CA ASP A 49 17.48 -8.63 4.84
C ASP A 49 17.51 -8.23 6.32
N VAL A 50 17.32 -9.18 7.24
CA VAL A 50 17.47 -8.97 8.69
C VAL A 50 18.91 -8.56 9.05
N ALA A 51 19.92 -9.20 8.45
CA ALA A 51 21.32 -8.84 8.69
C ALA A 51 21.66 -7.43 8.20
N LYS A 52 21.02 -6.97 7.12
CA LYS A 52 21.16 -5.61 6.58
C LYS A 52 20.23 -4.59 7.24
N ARG A 53 19.23 -5.06 7.99
CA ARG A 53 18.09 -4.26 8.53
C ARG A 53 17.26 -3.55 7.46
N GLU A 54 17.25 -4.08 6.25
CA GLU A 54 16.51 -3.53 5.12
C GLU A 54 15.77 -4.66 4.41
N MET A 55 14.44 -4.57 4.37
CA MET A 55 13.57 -5.50 3.67
C MET A 55 12.65 -4.72 2.74
N LEU A 56 12.66 -5.09 1.46
CA LEU A 56 11.82 -4.44 0.44
C LEU A 56 10.45 -5.12 0.37
N LEU A 57 9.39 -4.32 0.45
CA LEU A 57 8.01 -4.75 0.29
C LEU A 57 7.37 -3.98 -0.86
N ASP A 58 6.80 -4.72 -1.80
CA ASP A 58 5.99 -4.15 -2.86
C ASP A 58 4.53 -4.16 -2.42
N ALA A 59 3.79 -3.11 -2.70
CA ALA A 59 2.38 -3.08 -2.37
C ALA A 59 1.56 -2.33 -3.40
N THR A 60 0.39 -2.89 -3.68
CA THR A 60 -0.52 -2.33 -4.67
C THR A 60 -1.89 -2.11 -4.04
N VAL A 61 -2.51 -0.97 -4.35
CA VAL A 61 -3.83 -0.62 -3.84
C VAL A 61 -4.65 0.14 -4.86
N ASP A 62 -5.90 -0.30 -5.00
CA ASP A 62 -6.93 0.44 -5.70
C ASP A 62 -7.84 1.13 -4.70
N ILE A 63 -7.95 2.44 -4.81
CA ILE A 63 -8.82 3.29 -4.02
C ILE A 63 -9.94 3.77 -4.93
N GLU A 64 -11.13 3.23 -4.75
CA GLU A 64 -12.32 3.68 -5.48
C GLU A 64 -13.14 4.66 -4.63
N GLY A 65 -13.77 5.63 -5.30
CA GLY A 65 -14.64 6.59 -4.63
C GLY A 65 -15.50 7.39 -5.59
N PHE A 66 -16.24 8.35 -5.02
CA PHE A 66 -17.04 9.32 -5.74
C PHE A 66 -16.55 10.73 -5.42
N ALA A 67 -16.18 11.48 -6.44
CA ALA A 67 -15.90 12.90 -6.33
C ALA A 67 -17.21 13.66 -6.59
N LYS A 68 -17.68 14.40 -5.57
CA LYS A 68 -18.88 15.24 -5.70
C LYS A 68 -18.53 16.62 -6.24
N VAL A 69 -19.09 16.98 -7.37
CA VAL A 69 -19.02 18.33 -7.95
C VAL A 69 -20.45 18.84 -8.07
N MET A 70 -20.87 19.70 -7.14
CA MET A 70 -22.25 20.19 -7.04
C MET A 70 -23.26 19.03 -6.91
N TRP A 71 -24.12 18.82 -7.92
CA TRP A 71 -25.11 17.73 -7.98
C TRP A 71 -24.63 16.52 -8.79
N TRP A 72 -23.36 16.51 -9.23
CA TRP A 72 -22.75 15.41 -9.99
C TRP A 72 -21.82 14.58 -9.13
N ASP A 73 -22.03 13.26 -9.15
CA ASP A 73 -21.14 12.28 -8.52
C ASP A 73 -20.32 11.60 -9.62
N HIS A 74 -19.00 11.82 -9.63
CA HIS A 74 -18.07 11.20 -10.57
C HIS A 74 -17.35 10.03 -9.90
N LYS A 75 -17.51 8.82 -10.44
CA LYS A 75 -16.71 7.68 -9.97
C LYS A 75 -15.26 7.91 -10.37
N PHE A 76 -14.34 7.58 -9.47
CA PHE A 76 -12.92 7.54 -9.76
C PHE A 76 -12.29 6.28 -9.16
N ARG A 77 -11.11 5.93 -9.68
CA ARG A 77 -10.21 4.92 -9.12
C ARG A 77 -8.80 5.47 -9.11
N VAL A 78 -8.13 5.41 -7.97
CA VAL A 78 -6.71 5.68 -7.86
C VAL A 78 -6.01 4.35 -7.69
N HIS A 79 -5.17 3.99 -8.64
CA HIS A 79 -4.22 2.91 -8.50
C HIS A 79 -2.94 3.46 -7.88
N VAL A 80 -2.40 2.79 -6.86
CA VAL A 80 -1.13 3.15 -6.24
C VAL A 80 -0.26 1.91 -6.14
N ASP A 81 0.95 2.03 -6.67
CA ASP A 81 2.04 1.10 -6.44
C ASP A 81 3.05 1.72 -5.50
N SER A 82 3.41 0.98 -4.46
CA SER A 82 4.29 1.40 -3.38
C SER A 82 5.46 0.43 -3.30
N HIS A 83 6.68 0.97 -3.27
CA HIS A 83 7.88 0.24 -2.91
C HIS A 83 8.31 0.76 -1.53
N VAL A 84 8.22 -0.10 -0.52
CA VAL A 84 8.40 0.27 0.88
C VAL A 84 9.59 -0.50 1.43
N THR A 85 10.63 0.21 1.84
CA THR A 85 11.76 -0.37 2.56
C THR A 85 11.46 -0.30 4.05
N VAL A 86 11.45 -1.45 4.73
CA VAL A 86 11.18 -1.54 6.16
C VAL A 86 12.35 -2.17 6.91
N ASP A 87 12.47 -1.86 8.20
CA ASP A 87 13.29 -2.61 9.13
C ASP A 87 12.53 -3.90 9.52
N PRO A 88 13.01 -5.11 9.14
CA PRO A 88 12.30 -6.35 9.43
C PRO A 88 12.30 -6.75 10.92
N VAL A 89 13.11 -6.09 11.76
CA VAL A 89 13.22 -6.34 13.21
C VAL A 89 12.30 -5.42 13.99
N PHE A 90 12.33 -4.12 13.70
CA PHE A 90 11.51 -3.11 14.39
C PHE A 90 10.17 -2.84 13.72
N LEU A 91 9.97 -3.33 12.50
CA LEU A 91 8.78 -3.10 11.65
C LEU A 91 8.52 -1.61 11.37
N ASP A 92 9.60 -0.83 11.34
CA ASP A 92 9.55 0.59 11.00
C ASP A 92 9.79 0.80 9.49
N VAL A 93 9.17 1.83 8.93
CA VAL A 93 9.39 2.22 7.53
C VAL A 93 10.65 3.09 7.46
N ILE A 94 11.64 2.62 6.69
CA ILE A 94 12.91 3.33 6.45
C ILE A 94 12.75 4.29 5.27
N ASP A 95 12.17 3.80 4.16
CA ASP A 95 11.93 4.58 2.96
C ASP A 95 10.67 4.10 2.24
N GLN A 96 10.07 4.99 1.45
CA GLN A 96 8.87 4.68 0.69
C GLN A 96 8.77 5.50 -0.60
N GLU A 97 8.78 4.80 -1.73
CA GLU A 97 8.44 5.37 -3.04
C GLU A 97 7.02 4.97 -3.43
N ASN A 98 6.22 5.93 -3.89
CA ASN A 98 4.85 5.68 -4.35
C ASN A 98 4.65 6.24 -5.76
N LYS A 99 4.09 5.42 -6.65
CA LYS A 99 3.59 5.83 -7.96
C LYS A 99 2.08 5.68 -7.96
N SER A 100 1.37 6.68 -8.49
CA SER A 100 -0.09 6.64 -8.52
C SER A 100 -0.63 7.10 -9.86
N ALA A 101 -1.71 6.45 -10.28
CA ALA A 101 -2.47 6.78 -11.47
C ALA A 101 -3.95 6.97 -11.10
N LEU A 102 -4.55 8.06 -11.55
CA LEU A 102 -5.95 8.37 -11.33
C LEU A 102 -6.74 8.14 -12.63
N GLU A 103 -7.77 7.31 -12.52
CA GLU A 103 -8.79 7.12 -13.54
C GLU A 103 -10.07 7.83 -13.11
N VAL A 104 -10.59 8.70 -13.97
CA VAL A 104 -11.88 9.38 -13.78
C VAL A 104 -12.86 8.81 -14.79
N PHE A 105 -13.97 8.26 -14.29
CA PHE A 105 -15.02 7.71 -15.13
C PHE A 105 -16.03 8.81 -15.43
N VAL A 106 -15.96 9.38 -16.64
CA VAL A 106 -16.94 10.35 -17.14
C VAL A 106 -18.11 9.55 -17.73
N LYS A 107 -19.33 9.90 -17.33
CA LYS A 107 -20.56 9.32 -17.89
C LYS A 107 -20.87 9.92 -19.25
#